data_AF-A0A971QCF5-F1
#
_entry.id   AF-A0A971QCF5-F1
#
_cell.length_a   1.000
_cell.length_b   1.000
_cell.length_c   1.000
_cell.angle_alpha   90.00
_cell.angle_beta   90.00
_cell.angle_gamma   90.00
#
_symmetry.space_group_name_H-M   'P 1'
#
loop_
_entity.id
_entity.type
_entity.pdbx_description
1 polymer ?
#
loop_
_entity_poly.entity_id
_entity_poly.type
_entity_poly.pdbx_seq_one_letter_code
_entity_poly.pdbx_strand_id
1 'polypeptide(L)'
;MANEPQKPQEHDEETAKSVLRRYIFHERTFSERLYVPHRVPPEVASRYIREEVKNDAQVEHIHNACETARFYRLRDCLKHFADFLSRNIREAADVHRSAESIDVLGDLGGEKQQGLAYDEWKRLTVYRRLDQVGARLIESFFHLGADAQADPLEKELEKQYQEALKNVETAQPRDPDAETLDELAHRTLVRTVAAKRQKDMVVTDKRVSQRAFGLARIYLGMVDYATLGQDWAAYELIAEAKERSSREAVVEAVRQAFSEFEKTNLGDEDPVLAAETKEETTARAYDAIAFFGGELTEKEQQFLAGDVPPNPFTPS
;
A
#
# COMPACT_ATOMS: atom_id res chain seq x y z
N MET A 1 -35.74 11.30 -20.17
CA MET A 1 -35.58 10.62 -18.87
C MET A 1 -34.23 9.94 -18.92
N ALA A 2 -33.21 10.53 -18.32
CA ALA A 2 -31.90 9.90 -18.25
C ALA A 2 -32.00 8.76 -17.23
N ASN A 3 -31.65 7.54 -17.63
CA ASN A 3 -31.50 6.42 -16.71
C ASN A 3 -30.41 6.82 -15.70
N GLU A 4 -30.75 6.91 -14.42
CA GLU A 4 -29.74 6.91 -13.37
C GLU A 4 -28.86 5.67 -13.58
N PRO A 5 -27.52 5.80 -13.57
CA PRO A 5 -26.65 4.64 -13.65
C PRO A 5 -26.98 3.71 -12.49
N GLN A 6 -27.46 2.51 -12.81
CA GLN A 6 -27.73 1.47 -11.82
C GLN A 6 -26.45 1.25 -11.01
N LYS A 7 -26.52 1.47 -9.70
CA LYS A 7 -25.42 1.06 -8.80
C LYS A 7 -25.15 -0.43 -9.05
N PRO A 8 -23.87 -0.85 -9.16
CA PRO A 8 -23.54 -2.26 -9.26
C PRO A 8 -24.22 -3.04 -8.12
N GLN A 9 -24.91 -4.12 -8.45
CA GLN A 9 -25.60 -4.92 -7.46
C GLN A 9 -24.56 -5.64 -6.59
N GLU A 10 -24.65 -5.44 -5.27
CA GLU A 10 -23.81 -6.13 -4.29
C GLU A 10 -24.06 -7.63 -4.33
N HIS A 11 -23.03 -8.42 -4.01
CA HIS A 11 -23.17 -9.86 -3.87
C HIS A 11 -24.07 -10.21 -2.68
N ASP A 12 -24.87 -11.27 -2.83
CA ASP A 12 -25.49 -11.91 -1.68
C ASP A 12 -24.42 -12.49 -0.73
N GLU A 13 -24.80 -12.83 0.50
CA GLU A 13 -23.85 -13.24 1.54
C GLU A 13 -23.05 -14.50 1.18
N GLU A 14 -23.66 -15.48 0.49
CA GLU A 14 -22.99 -16.73 0.14
C GLU A 14 -21.95 -16.47 -0.96
N THR A 15 -22.34 -15.74 -1.99
CA THR A 15 -21.43 -15.31 -3.07
C THR A 15 -20.30 -14.44 -2.51
N ALA A 16 -20.60 -13.49 -1.64
CA ALA A 16 -19.61 -12.63 -1.00
C ALA A 16 -18.58 -13.44 -0.19
N LYS A 17 -19.02 -14.39 0.63
CA LYS A 17 -18.11 -15.27 1.40
C LYS A 17 -17.25 -16.13 0.48
N SER A 18 -17.82 -16.68 -0.59
CA SER A 18 -17.08 -17.48 -1.56
C SER A 18 -15.97 -16.68 -2.25
N VAL A 19 -16.30 -15.46 -2.68
CA VAL A 19 -15.34 -14.55 -3.33
C VAL A 19 -14.26 -14.10 -2.35
N LEU A 20 -14.61 -13.75 -1.11
CA LEU A 20 -13.63 -13.44 -0.05
C LEU A 20 -12.74 -14.63 0.27
N ARG A 21 -13.29 -15.85 0.34
CA ARG A 21 -12.52 -17.07 0.56
C ARG A 21 -11.50 -17.28 -0.55
N ARG A 22 -11.94 -17.10 -1.80
CA ARG A 22 -11.05 -17.16 -2.96
C ARG A 22 -9.97 -16.09 -2.87
N TYR A 23 -10.30 -14.84 -2.56
CA TYR A 23 -9.32 -13.78 -2.46
C TYR A 23 -8.30 -13.99 -1.32
N ILE A 24 -8.78 -14.23 -0.09
CA ILE A 24 -7.95 -14.27 1.12
C ILE A 24 -7.10 -15.54 1.18
N PHE A 25 -7.66 -16.69 0.81
CA PHE A 25 -7.03 -18.00 1.00
C PHE A 25 -6.60 -18.69 -0.30
N HIS A 26 -6.61 -18.02 -1.46
CA HIS A 26 -6.13 -18.68 -2.68
C HIS A 26 -4.65 -19.02 -2.62
N GLU A 27 -4.35 -20.27 -2.93
CA GLU A 27 -3.05 -20.73 -3.38
C GLU A 27 -2.91 -20.34 -4.87
N ARG A 28 -1.90 -19.50 -5.17
CA ARG A 28 -1.73 -18.87 -6.49
C ARG A 28 -1.55 -19.90 -7.62
N THR A 29 -2.26 -19.71 -8.73
CA THR A 29 -1.72 -20.01 -10.07
C THR A 29 -1.01 -18.75 -10.58
N PHE A 30 0.22 -18.91 -11.09
CA PHE A 30 1.24 -17.89 -11.35
C PHE A 30 0.84 -16.64 -12.18
N SER A 31 -0.38 -16.54 -12.72
CA SER A 31 -0.82 -15.46 -13.60
C SER A 31 -2.03 -14.63 -13.12
N GLU A 32 -2.68 -14.96 -12.00
CA GLU A 32 -3.84 -14.19 -11.52
C GLU A 32 -3.43 -13.11 -10.52
N ARG A 33 -3.45 -11.82 -10.92
CA ARG A 33 -3.52 -10.70 -9.98
C ARG A 33 -4.94 -10.65 -9.43
N LEU A 34 -5.10 -10.98 -8.14
CA LEU A 34 -6.38 -10.90 -7.44
C LEU A 34 -6.51 -9.50 -6.83
N TYR A 35 -7.56 -8.77 -7.21
CA TYR A 35 -7.92 -7.49 -6.60
C TYR A 35 -8.87 -7.69 -5.44
N VAL A 36 -8.88 -6.75 -4.48
CA VAL A 36 -9.88 -6.76 -3.41
C VAL A 36 -11.28 -6.75 -4.06
N PRO A 37 -12.13 -7.76 -3.79
CA PRO A 37 -13.44 -7.83 -4.41
C PRO A 37 -14.28 -6.63 -3.99
N HIS A 38 -14.74 -5.80 -4.92
CA HIS A 38 -15.37 -4.49 -4.61
C HIS A 38 -16.88 -4.55 -4.38
N ARG A 39 -17.55 -5.65 -4.76
CA ARG A 39 -19.02 -5.84 -4.63
C ARG A 39 -19.44 -6.58 -3.36
N VAL A 40 -18.51 -6.81 -2.44
CA VAL A 40 -18.80 -7.43 -1.15
C VAL A 40 -19.32 -6.36 -0.17
N PRO A 41 -20.42 -6.62 0.56
CA PRO A 41 -20.85 -5.72 1.63
C PRO A 41 -19.79 -5.64 2.75
N PRO A 42 -19.42 -4.43 3.23
CA PRO A 42 -18.37 -4.26 4.25
C PRO A 42 -18.62 -5.06 5.53
N GLU A 43 -19.88 -5.20 5.95
CA GLU A 43 -20.28 -5.95 7.15
C GLU A 43 -20.02 -7.45 6.99
N VAL A 44 -20.21 -7.99 5.78
CA VAL A 44 -19.91 -9.39 5.46
C VAL A 44 -18.39 -9.61 5.48
N ALA A 45 -17.62 -8.69 4.88
CA ALA A 45 -16.15 -8.76 4.91
C ALA A 45 -15.59 -8.70 6.34
N SER A 46 -16.09 -7.78 7.17
CA SER A 46 -15.68 -7.68 8.58
C SER A 46 -15.97 -8.94 9.38
N ARG A 47 -17.18 -9.51 9.21
CA ARG A 47 -17.55 -10.75 9.89
C ARG A 47 -16.66 -11.91 9.43
N TYR A 48 -16.46 -12.05 8.12
CA TYR A 48 -15.64 -13.08 7.53
C TYR A 48 -14.19 -13.05 8.04
N ILE A 49 -13.55 -11.87 8.05
CA ILE A 49 -12.17 -11.72 8.55
C ILE A 49 -12.05 -12.20 10.00
N ARG A 50 -12.98 -11.79 10.88
CA ARG A 50 -12.95 -12.15 12.30
C ARG A 50 -13.24 -13.62 12.56
N GLU A 51 -14.08 -14.24 11.73
CA GLU A 51 -14.47 -15.65 11.87
C GLU A 51 -13.43 -16.60 11.29
N GLU A 52 -12.85 -16.27 10.13
CA GLU A 52 -12.05 -17.22 9.33
C GLU A 52 -10.54 -16.99 9.42
N VAL A 53 -10.08 -15.75 9.53
CA VAL A 53 -8.64 -15.44 9.55
C VAL A 53 -8.11 -15.59 10.97
N LYS A 54 -7.15 -16.49 11.16
CA LYS A 54 -6.52 -16.80 12.45
C LYS A 54 -5.11 -16.22 12.53
N ASN A 55 -4.60 -16.03 13.74
CA ASN A 55 -3.27 -15.46 13.97
C ASN A 55 -2.11 -16.38 13.54
N ASP A 56 -2.40 -17.67 13.33
CA ASP A 56 -1.47 -18.68 12.82
C ASP A 56 -1.57 -18.88 11.30
N ALA A 57 -2.40 -18.10 10.61
CA ALA A 57 -2.49 -18.13 9.15
C ALA A 57 -1.15 -17.73 8.50
N GLN A 58 -0.98 -18.17 7.24
CA GLN A 58 0.16 -17.78 6.41
C GLN A 58 0.21 -16.25 6.24
N VAL A 59 1.43 -15.70 6.10
CA VAL A 59 1.66 -14.25 5.94
C VAL A 59 0.79 -13.68 4.83
N GLU A 60 0.69 -14.37 3.69
CA GLU A 60 -0.07 -13.94 2.51
C GLU A 60 -1.58 -13.86 2.80
N HIS A 61 -2.13 -14.77 3.61
CA HIS A 61 -3.54 -14.72 4.00
C HIS A 61 -3.81 -13.54 4.93
N ILE A 62 -2.90 -13.25 5.86
CA ILE A 62 -3.00 -12.09 6.75
C ILE A 62 -2.88 -10.80 5.92
N HIS A 63 -1.95 -10.73 4.98
CA HIS A 63 -1.79 -9.62 4.05
C HIS A 63 -3.10 -9.34 3.28
N ASN A 64 -3.67 -10.35 2.63
CA ASN A 64 -4.94 -10.20 1.88
C ASN A 64 -6.11 -9.77 2.79
N ALA A 65 -6.14 -10.25 4.04
CA ALA A 65 -7.14 -9.83 5.01
C ALA A 65 -6.94 -8.35 5.42
N CYS A 66 -5.70 -7.90 5.62
CA CYS A 66 -5.36 -6.50 5.88
C CYS A 66 -5.72 -5.60 4.68
N GLU A 67 -5.44 -6.04 3.44
CA GLU A 67 -5.87 -5.33 2.22
C GLU A 67 -7.37 -5.15 2.15
N THR A 68 -8.11 -6.22 2.41
CA THR A 68 -9.58 -6.15 2.47
C THR A 68 -10.03 -5.14 3.53
N ALA A 69 -9.40 -5.13 4.70
CA ALA A 69 -9.73 -4.20 5.76
C ALA A 69 -9.42 -2.74 5.39
N ARG A 70 -8.29 -2.47 4.72
CA ARG A 70 -7.91 -1.14 4.24
C ARG A 70 -8.88 -0.61 3.19
N PHE A 71 -9.16 -1.41 2.15
CA PHE A 71 -10.08 -1.07 1.08
C PHE A 71 -11.49 -0.70 1.58
N TYR A 72 -12.02 -1.49 2.52
CA TYR A 72 -13.35 -1.29 3.09
C TYR A 72 -13.39 -0.39 4.33
N ARG A 73 -12.23 0.06 4.82
CA ARG A 73 -12.06 0.80 6.10
C ARG A 73 -12.68 0.10 7.31
N LEU A 74 -12.44 -1.21 7.45
CA LEU A 74 -13.02 -2.07 8.50
C LEU A 74 -12.38 -1.85 9.88
N ARG A 75 -12.64 -0.67 10.49
CA ARG A 75 -12.08 -0.29 11.80
C ARG A 75 -12.49 -1.22 12.93
N ASP A 76 -13.61 -1.92 12.80
CA ASP A 76 -14.08 -2.90 13.77
C ASP A 76 -13.26 -4.20 13.79
N CYS A 77 -12.43 -4.45 12.76
CA CYS A 77 -11.48 -5.56 12.71
C CYS A 77 -10.14 -5.24 13.41
N LEU A 78 -9.86 -3.98 13.79
CA LEU A 78 -8.54 -3.60 14.33
C LEU A 78 -8.20 -4.32 15.63
N LYS A 79 -9.18 -4.64 16.48
CA LYS A 79 -8.93 -5.44 17.67
C LYS A 79 -8.46 -6.85 17.31
N HIS A 80 -9.04 -7.45 16.26
CA HIS A 80 -8.68 -8.78 15.79
C HIS A 80 -7.23 -8.81 15.27
N PHE A 81 -6.84 -7.84 14.45
CA PHE A 81 -5.45 -7.72 13.97
C PHE A 81 -4.45 -7.37 15.09
N ALA A 82 -4.87 -6.60 16.10
CA ALA A 82 -4.02 -6.35 17.27
C ALA A 82 -3.70 -7.64 18.05
N ASP A 83 -4.58 -8.63 18.04
CA ASP A 83 -4.34 -9.95 18.66
C ASP A 83 -3.33 -10.81 17.87
N PHE A 84 -2.96 -10.39 16.64
CA PHE A 84 -1.99 -11.10 15.79
C PHE A 84 -0.56 -10.61 16.03
N LEU A 85 -0.36 -9.49 16.73
CA LEU A 85 0.96 -9.00 17.09
C LEU A 85 1.67 -10.05 17.95
N SER A 86 2.77 -10.61 17.43
CA SER A 86 3.41 -11.78 18.01
C SER A 86 4.20 -11.43 19.28
N ARG A 87 3.84 -12.08 20.39
CA ARG A 87 4.59 -11.97 21.65
C ARG A 87 5.93 -12.72 21.64
N ASN A 88 6.18 -13.57 20.65
CA ASN A 88 7.39 -14.40 20.58
C ASN A 88 7.90 -14.46 19.13
N ILE A 89 8.79 -13.54 18.79
CA ILE A 89 9.44 -13.47 17.47
C ILE A 89 10.62 -14.44 17.48
N ARG A 90 10.55 -15.49 16.66
CA ARG A 90 11.60 -16.51 16.53
C ARG A 90 12.26 -16.47 15.16
N GLU A 91 11.47 -16.21 14.13
CA GLU A 91 11.90 -16.25 12.73
C GLU A 91 11.36 -15.07 11.94
N ALA A 92 11.87 -14.89 10.72
CA ALA A 92 11.47 -13.80 9.84
C ALA A 92 9.94 -13.80 9.57
N ALA A 93 9.34 -14.98 9.40
CA ALA A 93 7.90 -15.11 9.18
C ALA A 93 7.07 -14.50 10.33
N ASP A 94 7.54 -14.57 11.58
CA ASP A 94 6.87 -13.92 12.71
C ASP A 94 6.90 -12.39 12.58
N VAL A 95 8.01 -11.83 12.11
CA VAL A 95 8.16 -10.40 11.84
C VAL A 95 7.20 -9.97 10.73
N HIS A 96 7.14 -10.70 9.63
CA HIS A 96 6.24 -10.39 8.52
C HIS A 96 4.77 -10.44 8.94
N ARG A 97 4.35 -11.44 9.74
CA ARG A 97 2.96 -11.51 10.26
C ARG A 97 2.62 -10.32 11.16
N SER A 98 3.52 -9.95 12.07
CA SER A 98 3.33 -8.74 12.90
C SER A 98 3.29 -7.48 12.05
N ALA A 99 4.12 -7.38 11.01
CA ALA A 99 4.19 -6.23 10.10
C ALA A 99 2.86 -5.98 9.39
N GLU A 100 2.19 -7.01 8.85
CA GLU A 100 0.87 -6.85 8.23
C GLU A 100 -0.16 -6.23 9.21
N SER A 101 -0.08 -6.60 10.48
CA SER A 101 -0.98 -6.08 11.52
C SER A 101 -0.59 -4.66 11.97
N ILE A 102 0.70 -4.34 12.00
CA ILE A 102 1.20 -2.98 12.24
C ILE A 102 0.64 -2.02 11.18
N ASP A 103 0.68 -2.42 9.91
CA ASP A 103 0.29 -1.56 8.80
C ASP A 103 -1.19 -1.17 8.86
N VAL A 104 -2.07 -2.17 9.04
CA VAL A 104 -3.52 -1.90 9.13
C VAL A 104 -3.89 -1.11 10.39
N LEU A 105 -3.19 -1.31 11.50
CA LEU A 105 -3.36 -0.52 12.73
C LEU A 105 -2.88 0.92 12.55
N GLY A 106 -1.79 1.12 11.80
CA GLY A 106 -1.24 2.44 11.48
C GLY A 106 -2.17 3.25 10.57
N ASP A 107 -2.64 2.64 9.47
CA ASP A 107 -3.44 3.31 8.45
C ASP A 107 -4.89 3.59 8.91
N LEU A 108 -5.56 2.62 9.56
CA LEU A 108 -6.98 2.74 9.90
C LEU A 108 -7.26 3.14 11.35
N GLY A 109 -6.27 2.96 12.24
CA GLY A 109 -6.40 3.14 13.67
C GLY A 109 -6.48 4.60 14.12
N GLY A 110 -7.02 4.82 15.31
CA GLY A 110 -6.85 6.08 16.03
C GLY A 110 -5.56 6.10 16.83
N GLU A 111 -5.33 7.19 17.58
CA GLU A 111 -4.13 7.42 18.39
C GLU A 111 -3.68 6.20 19.21
N LYS A 112 -4.62 5.51 19.86
CA LYS A 112 -4.33 4.31 20.65
C LYS A 112 -3.77 3.15 19.81
N GLN A 113 -4.37 2.87 18.66
CA GLN A 113 -3.94 1.78 17.77
C GLN A 113 -2.62 2.15 17.08
N GLN A 114 -2.45 3.41 16.69
CA GLN A 114 -1.20 3.90 16.11
C GLN A 114 -0.05 3.85 17.11
N GLY A 115 -0.29 4.17 18.39
CA GLY A 115 0.69 4.00 19.47
C GLY A 115 1.09 2.53 19.65
N LEU A 116 0.11 1.62 19.69
CA LEU A 116 0.35 0.18 19.77
C LEU A 116 1.19 -0.33 18.57
N ALA A 117 0.84 0.09 17.35
CA ALA A 117 1.55 -0.28 16.14
C ALA A 117 3.01 0.20 16.17
N TYR A 118 3.25 1.43 16.63
CA TYR A 118 4.60 1.98 16.74
C TYR A 118 5.42 1.27 17.83
N ASP A 119 4.82 0.96 18.98
CA ASP A 119 5.49 0.22 20.06
C ASP A 119 5.91 -1.19 19.61
N GLU A 120 5.04 -1.89 18.89
CA GLU A 120 5.38 -3.19 18.31
C GLU A 120 6.46 -3.05 17.22
N TRP A 121 6.33 -2.09 16.30
CA TRP A 121 7.33 -1.84 15.26
C TRP A 121 8.72 -1.60 15.87
N LYS A 122 8.83 -0.73 16.90
CA LYS A 122 10.07 -0.50 17.64
C LYS A 122 10.65 -1.76 18.27
N ARG A 123 9.80 -2.66 18.77
CA ARG A 123 10.24 -3.95 19.31
C ARG A 123 10.82 -4.87 18.23
N LEU A 124 10.32 -4.77 16.99
CA LEU A 124 10.80 -5.55 15.86
C LEU A 124 12.11 -5.00 15.26
N THR A 125 12.41 -3.71 15.42
CA THR A 125 13.64 -3.12 14.83
C THR A 125 14.92 -3.73 15.38
N VAL A 126 14.90 -4.33 16.58
CA VAL A 126 16.06 -5.01 17.18
C VAL A 126 16.21 -6.47 16.75
N TYR A 127 15.49 -6.92 15.72
CA TYR A 127 15.61 -8.27 15.19
C TYR A 127 17.02 -8.51 14.60
N ARG A 128 17.62 -9.66 14.91
CA ARG A 128 19.03 -9.95 14.64
C ARG A 128 19.43 -10.06 13.16
N ARG A 129 18.47 -10.17 12.24
CA ARG A 129 18.69 -10.36 10.79
C ARG A 129 17.90 -9.31 10.01
N LEU A 130 18.27 -8.04 10.15
CA LEU A 130 17.61 -6.95 9.42
C LEU A 130 17.89 -7.00 7.91
N ASP A 131 18.93 -7.70 7.49
CA ASP A 131 19.15 -8.06 6.08
C ASP A 131 17.97 -8.86 5.50
N GLN A 132 17.25 -9.64 6.32
CA GLN A 132 16.11 -10.46 5.87
C GLN A 132 14.76 -9.75 5.96
N VAL A 133 14.58 -8.88 6.97
CA VAL A 133 13.25 -8.29 7.30
C VAL A 133 13.24 -6.77 7.24
N GLY A 134 14.40 -6.13 7.08
CA GLY A 134 14.56 -4.69 7.16
C GLY A 134 13.73 -3.95 6.12
N ALA A 135 13.67 -4.46 4.89
CA ALA A 135 12.78 -3.93 3.84
C ALA A 135 11.33 -3.87 4.35
N ARG A 136 10.79 -4.98 4.86
CA ARG A 136 9.42 -5.03 5.38
C ARG A 136 9.19 -4.07 6.54
N LEU A 137 10.16 -3.93 7.45
CA LEU A 137 10.05 -2.97 8.56
C LEU A 137 10.10 -1.51 8.07
N ILE A 138 10.88 -1.20 7.04
CA ILE A 138 10.87 0.11 6.40
C ILE A 138 9.50 0.36 5.76
N GLU A 139 8.92 -0.62 5.07
CA GLU A 139 7.56 -0.52 4.52
C GLU A 139 6.53 -0.26 5.63
N SER A 140 6.58 -1.00 6.74
CA SER A 140 5.68 -0.76 7.86
C SER A 140 5.82 0.63 8.46
N PHE A 141 7.02 1.20 8.46
CA PHE A 141 7.24 2.56 8.96
C PHE A 141 6.39 3.59 8.20
N PHE A 142 6.20 3.42 6.89
CA PHE A 142 5.34 4.29 6.07
C PHE A 142 3.87 4.31 6.56
N HIS A 143 3.39 3.22 7.13
CA HIS A 143 2.01 3.07 7.60
C HIS A 143 1.77 3.63 9.01
N LEU A 144 2.82 3.88 9.78
CA LEU A 144 2.70 4.40 11.14
C LEU A 144 2.17 5.85 11.19
N GLY A 145 1.68 6.25 12.37
CA GLY A 145 1.19 7.61 12.62
C GLY A 145 2.24 8.70 12.42
N ALA A 146 1.81 9.96 12.33
CA ALA A 146 2.66 11.11 12.00
C ALA A 146 3.82 11.34 13.00
N ASP A 147 3.64 10.97 14.27
CA ASP A 147 4.66 11.14 15.31
C ASP A 147 5.74 10.05 15.32
N ALA A 148 5.59 8.99 14.52
CA ALA A 148 6.54 7.88 14.48
C ALA A 148 7.90 8.32 13.94
N GLN A 149 8.97 8.01 14.68
CA GLN A 149 10.35 8.31 14.32
C GLN A 149 11.07 7.06 13.79
N ALA A 150 11.87 7.24 12.74
CA ALA A 150 12.67 6.19 12.11
C ALA A 150 13.95 5.83 12.89
N ASP A 151 14.41 6.70 13.80
CA ASP A 151 15.67 6.56 14.54
C ASP A 151 15.93 5.16 15.12
N PRO A 152 14.93 4.43 15.69
CA PRO A 152 15.18 3.09 16.23
C PRO A 152 15.62 2.07 15.17
N LEU A 153 15.08 2.15 13.95
CA LEU A 153 15.47 1.27 12.86
C LEU A 153 16.77 1.73 12.21
N GLU A 154 16.94 3.04 12.02
CA GLU A 154 18.18 3.62 11.49
C GLU A 154 19.40 3.20 12.32
N LYS A 155 19.31 3.33 13.65
CA LYS A 155 20.39 2.96 14.57
C LYS A 155 20.74 1.48 14.51
N GLU A 156 19.75 0.60 14.40
CA GLU A 156 20.00 -0.84 14.38
C GLU A 156 20.48 -1.32 13.01
N LEU A 157 19.98 -0.76 11.90
CA LEU A 157 20.51 -1.01 10.56
C LEU A 157 21.98 -0.61 10.47
N GLU A 158 22.33 0.59 10.93
CA GLU A 158 23.72 1.06 10.93
C GLU A 158 24.61 0.19 11.82
N LYS A 159 24.13 -0.20 13.00
CA LYS A 159 24.86 -1.12 13.88
C LYS A 159 25.15 -2.46 13.19
N GLN A 160 24.14 -3.10 12.60
CA GLN A 160 24.30 -4.39 11.92
C GLN A 160 25.19 -4.25 10.68
N TYR A 161 25.09 -3.14 9.94
CA TYR A 161 25.97 -2.84 8.81
C TYR A 161 27.44 -2.75 9.25
N GLN A 162 27.74 -1.97 10.29
CA GLN A 162 29.10 -1.85 10.83
C GLN A 162 29.64 -3.17 11.41
N GLU A 163 28.77 -4.02 11.96
CA GLU A 163 29.14 -5.37 12.40
C GLU A 163 29.46 -6.28 11.20
N ALA A 164 28.67 -6.23 10.13
CA ALA A 164 28.91 -6.99 8.91
C ALA A 164 30.23 -6.58 8.25
N LEU A 165 30.55 -5.28 8.18
CA LEU A 165 31.82 -4.77 7.64
C LEU A 165 33.06 -5.31 8.37
N LYS A 166 32.99 -5.53 9.69
CA LYS A 166 34.12 -6.07 10.48
C LYS A 166 34.41 -7.54 10.17
N ASN A 167 33.43 -8.28 9.67
CA ASN A 167 33.58 -9.69 9.33
C ASN A 167 34.19 -9.91 7.94
N VAL A 168 34.37 -8.83 7.14
CA VAL A 168 35.03 -8.85 5.82
C VAL A 168 36.56 -8.81 5.98
N GLU A 169 37.12 -9.69 6.82
CA GLU A 169 38.54 -9.97 6.78
C GLU A 169 38.82 -10.93 5.62
N THR A 170 39.54 -10.44 4.61
CA THR A 170 40.15 -11.16 3.46
C THR A 170 39.36 -11.24 2.14
N ALA A 171 39.75 -10.36 1.19
CA ALA A 171 39.90 -10.57 -0.27
C ALA A 171 38.78 -11.26 -1.10
N GLN A 172 37.57 -11.44 -0.58
CA GLN A 172 36.39 -11.89 -1.34
C GLN A 172 35.46 -10.72 -1.69
N PRO A 173 34.62 -10.85 -2.74
CA PRO A 173 33.66 -9.82 -3.12
C PRO A 173 32.76 -9.46 -1.94
N ARG A 174 32.29 -8.20 -1.92
CA ARG A 174 31.47 -7.59 -0.87
C ARG A 174 30.44 -8.57 -0.30
N ASP A 175 30.36 -8.63 1.03
CA ASP A 175 29.39 -9.46 1.75
C ASP A 175 27.96 -9.05 1.34
N PRO A 176 27.15 -9.95 0.74
CA PRO A 176 25.78 -9.64 0.31
C PRO A 176 24.88 -9.12 1.44
N ASP A 177 25.12 -9.56 2.68
CA ASP A 177 24.36 -9.10 3.84
C ASP A 177 24.73 -7.63 4.14
N ALA A 178 26.01 -7.26 4.02
CA ALA A 178 26.47 -5.88 4.20
C ALA A 178 25.96 -4.94 3.10
N GLU A 179 25.93 -5.38 1.83
CA GLU A 179 25.35 -4.59 0.73
C GLU A 179 23.85 -4.37 0.92
N THR A 180 23.13 -5.40 1.37
CA THR A 180 21.70 -5.28 1.66
C THR A 180 21.46 -4.29 2.79
N LEU A 181 22.21 -4.38 3.88
CA LEU A 181 22.10 -3.46 5.02
C LEU A 181 22.45 -2.01 4.63
N ASP A 182 23.47 -1.80 3.78
CA ASP A 182 23.85 -0.48 3.24
C ASP A 182 22.71 0.13 2.41
N GLU A 183 22.13 -0.63 1.47
CA GLU A 183 20.99 -0.18 0.65
C GLU A 183 19.76 0.12 1.51
N LEU A 184 19.52 -0.67 2.56
CA LEU A 184 18.41 -0.45 3.50
C LEU A 184 18.61 0.85 4.30
N ALA A 185 19.79 1.04 4.91
CA ALA A 185 20.10 2.16 5.78
C ALA A 185 20.21 3.49 5.02
N HIS A 186 20.97 3.50 3.93
CA HIS A 186 21.42 4.74 3.29
C HIS A 186 20.57 5.16 2.08
N ARG A 187 19.71 4.27 1.58
CA ARG A 187 18.84 4.58 0.43
C ARG A 187 17.38 4.32 0.71
N THR A 188 17.02 3.09 1.08
CA THR A 188 15.62 2.68 1.22
C THR A 188 14.91 3.41 2.36
N LEU A 189 15.50 3.44 3.56
CA LEU A 189 14.93 4.12 4.72
C LEU A 189 14.84 5.64 4.49
N VAL A 190 15.91 6.24 3.97
CA VAL A 190 15.96 7.69 3.69
C VAL A 190 14.83 8.12 2.75
N ARG A 191 14.63 7.39 1.65
CA ARG A 191 13.54 7.66 0.71
C ARG A 191 12.16 7.44 1.35
N THR A 192 12.02 6.40 2.16
CA THR A 192 10.76 6.12 2.86
C THR A 192 10.40 7.20 3.90
N VAL A 193 11.39 7.74 4.61
CA VAL A 193 11.18 8.89 5.52
C VAL A 193 10.68 10.11 4.74
N ALA A 194 11.24 10.39 3.56
CA ALA A 194 10.78 11.47 2.70
C ALA A 194 9.34 11.22 2.19
N ALA A 195 9.04 10.00 1.73
CA ALA A 195 7.71 9.61 1.27
C ALA A 195 6.67 9.72 2.38
N LYS A 196 6.98 9.24 3.59
CA LYS A 196 6.10 9.34 4.76
C LYS A 196 5.80 10.79 5.12
N ARG A 197 6.78 11.69 5.08
CA ARG A 197 6.53 13.14 5.31
C ARG A 197 5.52 13.70 4.31
N GLN A 198 5.60 13.30 3.04
CA GLN A 198 4.60 13.73 2.04
C GLN A 198 3.22 13.14 2.35
N LYS A 199 3.13 11.85 2.70
CA LYS A 199 1.88 11.24 3.19
C LYS A 199 1.28 12.01 4.36
N ASP A 200 2.08 12.30 5.39
CA ASP A 200 1.64 13.00 6.60
C ASP A 200 1.15 14.43 6.30
N MET A 201 1.79 15.12 5.35
CA MET A 201 1.32 16.43 4.85
C MET A 201 -0.02 16.32 4.11
N VAL A 202 -0.21 15.29 3.30
CA VAL A 202 -1.45 15.08 2.52
C VAL A 202 -2.62 14.78 3.45
N VAL A 203 -2.47 13.82 4.37
CA VAL A 203 -3.57 13.41 5.27
C VAL A 203 -3.99 14.49 6.25
N THR A 204 -3.09 15.42 6.57
CA THR A 204 -3.39 16.55 7.47
C THR A 204 -3.96 17.78 6.76
N ASP A 205 -3.96 17.81 5.41
CA ASP A 205 -4.55 18.93 4.67
C ASP A 205 -6.07 18.92 4.82
N LYS A 206 -6.62 20.00 5.39
CA LYS A 206 -8.06 20.16 5.63
C LYS A 206 -8.85 20.41 4.35
N ARG A 207 -8.20 20.79 3.25
CA ARG A 207 -8.84 21.10 1.97
C ARG A 207 -8.95 19.83 1.13
N VAL A 208 -10.17 19.34 0.93
CA VAL A 208 -10.50 18.15 0.12
C VAL A 208 -9.76 18.15 -1.22
N SER A 209 -9.79 19.26 -1.97
CA SER A 209 -9.14 19.33 -3.29
C SER A 209 -7.61 19.18 -3.23
N GLN A 210 -6.96 19.75 -2.22
CA GLN A 210 -5.51 19.64 -2.06
C GLN A 210 -5.09 18.27 -1.56
N ARG A 211 -5.88 17.68 -0.66
CA ARG A 211 -5.68 16.32 -0.19
C ARG A 211 -5.87 15.31 -1.31
N ALA A 212 -6.97 15.39 -2.07
CA ALA A 212 -7.22 14.55 -3.23
C ALA A 212 -6.11 14.66 -4.28
N PHE A 213 -5.62 15.87 -4.55
CA PHE A 213 -4.50 16.10 -5.46
C PHE A 213 -3.19 15.48 -4.95
N GLY A 214 -2.88 15.64 -3.66
CA GLY A 214 -1.72 15.00 -3.04
C GLY A 214 -1.79 13.46 -3.10
N LEU A 215 -2.97 12.89 -2.82
CA LEU A 215 -3.22 11.46 -2.95
C LEU A 215 -3.06 10.99 -4.41
N ALA A 216 -3.61 11.74 -5.38
CA ALA A 216 -3.48 11.42 -6.80
C ALA A 216 -2.01 11.41 -7.26
N ARG A 217 -1.18 12.34 -6.78
CA ARG A 217 0.26 12.34 -7.08
C ARG A 217 0.98 11.11 -6.54
N ILE A 218 0.68 10.70 -5.30
CA ILE A 218 1.25 9.48 -4.71
C ILE A 218 0.79 8.25 -5.50
N TYR A 219 -0.50 8.16 -5.80
CA TYR A 219 -1.08 7.07 -6.60
C TYR A 219 -0.49 6.96 -8.02
N LEU A 220 -0.22 8.09 -8.68
CA LEU A 220 0.41 8.10 -10.02
C LEU A 220 1.93 7.88 -9.98
N GLY A 221 2.51 7.63 -8.81
CA GLY A 221 3.92 7.33 -8.71
C GLY A 221 4.85 8.56 -8.71
N MET A 222 4.30 9.76 -8.55
CA MET A 222 5.03 11.03 -8.71
C MET A 222 5.79 11.47 -7.46
N VAL A 223 5.87 10.62 -6.45
CA VAL A 223 6.55 10.86 -5.18
C VAL A 223 7.67 9.84 -5.04
N ASP A 224 8.81 10.27 -4.51
CA ASP A 224 9.95 9.39 -4.30
C ASP A 224 9.56 8.11 -3.53
N TYR A 225 9.97 6.96 -4.06
CA TYR A 225 9.66 5.63 -3.52
C TYR A 225 8.15 5.29 -3.53
N ALA A 226 7.53 5.64 -4.65
CA ALA A 226 6.10 5.64 -4.86
C ALA A 226 5.40 4.28 -4.73
N THR A 227 6.09 3.17 -5.02
CA THR A 227 5.47 1.82 -5.02
C THR A 227 4.80 1.48 -3.69
N LEU A 228 5.35 1.93 -2.56
CA LEU A 228 4.77 1.68 -1.23
C LEU A 228 3.51 2.50 -0.95
N GLY A 229 3.41 3.68 -1.53
CA GLY A 229 2.31 4.61 -1.28
C GLY A 229 1.12 4.45 -2.22
N GLN A 230 1.29 3.72 -3.34
CA GLN A 230 0.28 3.67 -4.41
C GLN A 230 -1.02 3.01 -3.98
N ASP A 231 -0.96 1.81 -3.38
CA ASP A 231 -2.16 1.09 -2.94
C ASP A 231 -2.86 1.83 -1.79
N TRP A 232 -2.07 2.34 -0.84
CA TRP A 232 -2.57 3.20 0.23
C TRP A 232 -3.29 4.44 -0.32
N ALA A 233 -2.69 5.15 -1.28
CA ALA A 233 -3.28 6.33 -1.90
C ALA A 233 -4.54 5.98 -2.70
N ALA A 234 -4.58 4.83 -3.38
CA ALA A 234 -5.78 4.35 -4.07
C ALA A 234 -6.95 4.15 -3.08
N TYR A 235 -6.69 3.51 -1.93
CA TYR A 235 -7.69 3.31 -0.89
C TYR A 235 -8.17 4.62 -0.25
N GLU A 236 -7.26 5.57 -0.02
CA GLU A 236 -7.63 6.90 0.48
C GLU A 236 -8.40 7.72 -0.56
N LEU A 237 -8.10 7.61 -1.87
CA LEU A 237 -8.90 8.22 -2.94
C LEU A 237 -10.32 7.63 -3.00
N ILE A 238 -10.45 6.31 -2.83
CA ILE A 238 -11.76 5.64 -2.71
C ILE A 238 -12.55 6.19 -1.51
N ALA A 239 -11.89 6.35 -0.37
CA ALA A 239 -12.51 6.88 0.83
C ALA A 239 -12.92 8.35 0.64
N GLU A 240 -12.02 9.17 0.10
CA GLU A 240 -12.25 10.57 -0.22
C GLU A 240 -13.48 10.69 -1.12
N ALA A 241 -13.57 9.90 -2.20
CA ALA A 241 -14.68 9.87 -3.15
C ALA A 241 -16.03 9.37 -2.58
N LYS A 242 -16.02 8.69 -1.42
CA LYS A 242 -17.23 8.26 -0.70
C LYS A 242 -17.80 9.37 0.19
N GLU A 243 -17.01 10.37 0.56
CA GLU A 243 -17.52 11.57 1.23
C GLU A 243 -18.46 12.34 0.27
N ARG A 244 -19.56 12.94 0.78
CA ARG A 244 -20.56 13.55 -0.11
C ARG A 244 -19.94 14.71 -0.90
N SER A 245 -20.12 14.70 -2.22
CA SER A 245 -19.71 15.75 -3.17
C SER A 245 -18.21 15.88 -3.50
N SER A 246 -17.39 14.86 -3.22
CA SER A 246 -15.94 14.87 -3.49
C SER A 246 -15.51 14.08 -4.73
N ARG A 247 -16.39 13.29 -5.36
CA ARG A 247 -16.04 12.50 -6.56
C ARG A 247 -15.47 13.34 -7.70
N GLU A 248 -16.16 14.43 -8.02
CA GLU A 248 -15.69 15.38 -9.04
C GLU A 248 -14.33 15.97 -8.66
N ALA A 249 -14.11 16.29 -7.38
CA ALA A 249 -12.82 16.79 -6.90
C ALA A 249 -11.69 15.73 -7.01
N VAL A 250 -12.01 14.46 -6.80
CA VAL A 250 -11.07 13.34 -6.99
C VAL A 250 -10.74 13.15 -8.47
N VAL A 251 -11.74 13.18 -9.36
CA VAL A 251 -11.51 13.13 -10.82
C VAL A 251 -10.63 14.28 -11.28
N GLU A 252 -10.93 15.50 -10.84
CA GLU A 252 -10.16 16.70 -11.21
C GLU A 252 -8.73 16.66 -10.66
N ALA A 253 -8.56 16.13 -9.45
CA ALA A 253 -7.25 15.90 -8.84
C ALA A 253 -6.41 14.91 -9.65
N VAL A 254 -7.00 13.79 -10.12
CA VAL A 254 -6.29 12.81 -10.97
C VAL A 254 -5.93 13.42 -12.32
N ARG A 255 -6.85 14.16 -12.96
CA ARG A 255 -6.59 14.91 -14.21
C ARG A 255 -5.44 15.90 -14.04
N GLN A 256 -5.46 16.67 -12.96
CA GLN A 256 -4.42 17.67 -12.66
C GLN A 256 -3.06 16.99 -12.41
N ALA A 257 -3.02 15.95 -11.58
CA ALA A 257 -1.79 15.21 -11.28
C ALA A 257 -1.20 14.57 -12.54
N PHE A 258 -2.06 13.97 -13.38
CA PHE A 258 -1.62 13.41 -14.64
C PHE A 258 -1.08 14.47 -15.60
N SER A 259 -1.71 15.66 -15.69
CA SER A 259 -1.18 16.77 -16.49
C SER A 259 0.19 17.28 -16.00
N GLU A 260 0.46 17.19 -14.68
CA GLU A 260 1.79 17.48 -14.15
C GLU A 260 2.80 16.37 -14.46
N PHE A 261 2.38 15.10 -14.38
CA PHE A 261 3.19 13.96 -14.77
C PHE A 261 3.61 14.06 -16.25
N GLU A 262 2.69 14.41 -17.15
CA GLU A 262 2.99 14.57 -18.58
C GLU A 262 4.05 15.65 -18.87
N LYS A 263 4.19 16.64 -17.99
CA LYS A 263 5.20 17.71 -18.08
C LYS A 263 6.52 17.33 -17.40
N THR A 264 6.52 16.26 -16.63
CA THR A 264 7.70 15.78 -15.91
C THR A 264 8.62 15.09 -16.91
N ASN A 265 9.90 15.46 -16.91
CA ASN A 265 10.91 14.75 -17.66
C ASN A 265 11.38 13.56 -16.82
N LEU A 266 11.20 12.33 -17.32
CA LEU A 266 11.64 11.10 -16.63
C LEU A 266 13.19 10.97 -16.57
N GLY A 267 13.93 11.93 -17.13
CA GLY A 267 15.36 12.11 -16.88
C GLY A 267 16.24 11.07 -17.59
N ASP A 268 17.41 10.77 -17.00
CA ASP A 268 18.42 9.83 -17.49
C ASP A 268 18.01 8.34 -17.40
N GLU A 269 16.70 8.05 -17.26
CA GLU A 269 16.20 6.69 -17.33
C GLU A 269 16.43 6.09 -18.72
N ASP A 270 16.61 4.77 -18.77
CA ASP A 270 16.63 4.05 -20.04
C ASP A 270 15.36 4.40 -20.84
N PRO A 271 15.46 4.79 -22.12
CA PRO A 271 14.32 5.23 -22.91
C PRO A 271 13.17 4.21 -22.98
N VAL A 272 13.47 2.91 -22.86
CA VAL A 272 12.47 1.85 -22.81
C VAL A 272 11.75 1.86 -21.47
N LEU A 273 12.48 1.89 -20.36
CA LEU A 273 11.91 1.96 -19.01
C LEU A 273 11.08 3.23 -18.79
N ALA A 274 11.54 4.36 -19.34
CA ALA A 274 10.81 5.62 -19.29
C ALA A 274 9.50 5.54 -20.10
N ALA A 275 9.51 4.86 -21.26
CA ALA A 275 8.31 4.64 -22.06
C ALA A 275 7.31 3.72 -21.35
N GLU A 276 7.78 2.60 -20.79
CA GLU A 276 6.95 1.66 -20.01
C GLU A 276 6.32 2.36 -18.80
N THR A 277 7.12 3.10 -18.02
CA THR A 277 6.63 3.87 -16.86
C THR A 277 5.58 4.89 -17.26
N LYS A 278 5.77 5.56 -18.40
CA LYS A 278 4.81 6.52 -18.94
C LYS A 278 3.51 5.84 -19.36
N GLU A 279 3.59 4.70 -20.04
CA GLU A 279 2.43 3.92 -20.46
C GLU A 279 1.63 3.41 -19.26
N GLU A 280 2.29 2.77 -18.28
CA GLU A 280 1.65 2.28 -17.05
C GLU A 280 1.01 3.42 -16.25
N THR A 281 1.68 4.57 -16.12
CA THR A 281 1.14 5.72 -15.38
C THR A 281 -0.05 6.35 -16.11
N THR A 282 -0.02 6.36 -17.44
CA THR A 282 -1.13 6.85 -18.29
C THR A 282 -2.36 5.96 -18.13
N ALA A 283 -2.19 4.64 -18.25
CA ALA A 283 -3.22 3.66 -17.97
C ALA A 283 -3.82 3.86 -16.57
N ARG A 284 -2.92 3.97 -15.58
CA ARG A 284 -3.27 4.13 -14.18
C ARG A 284 -4.17 5.34 -13.93
N ALA A 285 -3.88 6.46 -14.61
CA ALA A 285 -4.65 7.69 -14.53
C ALA A 285 -6.04 7.55 -15.17
N TYR A 286 -6.13 7.04 -16.40
CA TYR A 286 -7.40 6.94 -17.12
C TYR A 286 -8.38 5.97 -16.46
N ASP A 287 -7.89 4.82 -16.00
CA ASP A 287 -8.71 3.88 -15.24
C ASP A 287 -9.23 4.47 -13.94
N ALA A 288 -8.41 5.24 -13.21
CA ALA A 288 -8.87 5.94 -12.00
C ALA A 288 -9.95 6.98 -12.32
N ILE A 289 -9.79 7.76 -13.40
CA ILE A 289 -10.80 8.71 -13.85
C ILE A 289 -12.12 8.00 -14.16
N ALA A 290 -12.07 6.91 -14.93
CA ALA A 290 -13.25 6.12 -15.26
C ALA A 290 -13.91 5.54 -14.00
N PHE A 291 -13.13 4.98 -13.08
CA PHE A 291 -13.61 4.39 -11.83
C PHE A 291 -14.33 5.40 -10.94
N PHE A 292 -13.82 6.62 -10.82
CA PHE A 292 -14.47 7.68 -10.04
C PHE A 292 -15.64 8.36 -10.77
N GLY A 293 -15.95 7.92 -12.00
CA GLY A 293 -17.10 8.38 -12.79
C GLY A 293 -16.83 9.59 -13.68
N GLY A 294 -15.56 9.90 -13.95
CA GLY A 294 -15.16 10.94 -14.89
C GLY A 294 -15.31 10.48 -16.35
N GLU A 295 -15.62 11.42 -17.23
CA GLU A 295 -15.70 11.14 -18.67
C GLU A 295 -14.29 11.03 -19.29
N LEU A 296 -14.05 9.93 -20.01
CA LEU A 296 -12.86 9.74 -20.84
C LEU A 296 -13.13 10.23 -22.26
N THR A 297 -12.15 10.91 -22.85
CA THR A 297 -12.19 11.29 -24.28
C THR A 297 -12.03 10.05 -25.17
N GLU A 298 -12.42 10.14 -26.44
CA GLU A 298 -12.26 9.03 -27.40
C GLU A 298 -10.81 8.51 -27.47
N LYS A 299 -9.81 9.39 -27.38
CA LYS A 299 -8.39 9.00 -27.40
C LYS A 299 -7.98 8.20 -26.17
N GLU A 300 -8.52 8.57 -25.00
CA GLU A 300 -8.21 7.89 -23.73
C GLU A 300 -8.89 6.53 -23.65
N GLN A 301 -10.12 6.43 -24.16
CA GLN A 301 -10.82 5.16 -24.31
C GLN A 301 -10.08 4.22 -25.29
N GLN A 302 -9.60 4.75 -26.42
CA GLN A 302 -8.78 3.99 -27.37
C GLN A 302 -7.47 3.51 -26.76
N PHE A 303 -6.83 4.33 -25.92
CA PHE A 303 -5.62 3.94 -25.20
C PHE A 303 -5.88 2.73 -24.29
N LEU A 304 -6.93 2.77 -23.46
CA LEU A 304 -7.28 1.66 -22.57
C LEU A 304 -7.76 0.39 -23.29
N ALA A 305 -8.25 0.52 -24.53
CA ALA A 305 -8.69 -0.60 -25.34
C ALA A 305 -7.53 -1.32 -26.06
N GLY A 306 -6.33 -0.73 -26.11
CA GLY A 306 -5.09 -1.43 -26.46
C GLY A 306 -4.62 -2.28 -25.28
N ASP A 307 -3.84 -3.34 -25.52
CA ASP A 307 -3.34 -4.27 -24.49
C ASP A 307 -2.51 -3.53 -23.41
N VAL A 308 -3.21 -2.99 -22.43
CA VAL A 308 -2.67 -2.33 -21.25
C VAL A 308 -2.84 -3.27 -20.06
N PRO A 309 -1.82 -3.46 -19.21
CA PRO A 309 -1.95 -4.30 -18.03
C PRO A 309 -3.08 -3.77 -17.11
N PRO A 310 -3.95 -4.65 -16.59
CA PRO A 310 -5.11 -4.25 -15.81
C PRO A 310 -4.72 -3.52 -14.51
N ASN A 311 -5.49 -2.47 -14.20
CA ASN A 311 -5.37 -1.60 -13.02
C ASN A 311 -6.21 -2.13 -11.84
N PRO A 312 -5.85 -1.87 -10.57
CA PRO A 312 -6.73 -2.09 -9.41
C PRO A 312 -8.15 -1.53 -9.51
N PHE A 313 -8.40 -0.60 -10.42
CA PHE A 313 -9.69 -0.01 -10.72
C PHE A 313 -10.43 -0.62 -11.92
N THR A 314 -9.79 -1.51 -12.70
CA THR A 314 -10.49 -2.20 -13.80
C THR A 314 -11.52 -3.20 -13.25
N PRO A 315 -12.80 -3.08 -13.65
CA PRO A 315 -13.83 -3.98 -13.16
C PRO A 315 -13.62 -5.41 -13.69
N SER A 316 -13.63 -6.38 -12.78
CA SER A 316 -13.78 -7.81 -13.08
C SER A 316 -15.23 -8.16 -13.40
#